data_AF-A0AAD9C6H3-F1
#
_entry.id   AF-A0AAD9C6H3-F1
#
_cell.length_a   1.000
_cell.length_b   1.000
_cell.length_c   1.000
_cell.angle_alpha   90.00
_cell.angle_beta   90.00
_cell.angle_gamma   90.00
#
_symmetry.space_group_name_H-M   'P 1'
#
loop_
_entity.id
_entity.type
_entity.pdbx_description
1 polymer ?
#
loop_
_entity_poly.entity_id
_entity_poly.type
_entity_poly.pdbx_seq_one_letter_code
_entity_poly.pdbx_strand_id
1 'polypeptide(L)'
;MKTLYRYVLDDLYEHPSLEKDVRELQKLYQLHRTHTVDNYSPQRKSKALFHQSSLKENRLQSRGTQRENKEVLCHVYITMDSFLSMRAHGGVVAQELLQAVAERMDVPLGELVLVAVTYNGGRLLLQPQDRVFSDSLRPVGRLHVCRKDLGEVLNPFTDNSELQQRTARMLSLNTWDVAVALTNFDWTIFASIHEQELVYFTFSRHSSSSHTVALELLLQRCNEVQLWVMTEVLLCPTLCKRVQLIKKFIKIAAHCKAQRNLNCFFAIIMGLTTAAVSRLSQTWEKMPGKFKKLFTELETVTDPSLNHKAYRDSFKKMKAPKIPFPPLLLKDITFIHEGNKTFHDNLVNFEKLHMIAETVRLIRQCQKDPMGNGITQKSSTEVRAYIDDLHIIDNQQTLFELSHRLEPRA
;
A
#
# COMPACT_ATOMS: atom_id res chain seq x y z
N MET A 1 -27.55 4.35 19.23
CA MET A 1 -26.79 5.31 20.05
C MET A 1 -27.65 6.43 20.63
N LYS A 2 -28.24 7.34 19.83
CA LYS A 2 -29.08 8.43 20.36
C LYS A 2 -30.19 7.94 21.31
N THR A 3 -30.91 6.90 20.91
CA THR A 3 -31.99 6.30 21.70
C THR A 3 -31.47 5.66 22.99
N LEU A 4 -30.33 4.96 22.92
CA LEU A 4 -29.69 4.35 24.09
C LEU A 4 -29.24 5.42 25.09
N TYR A 5 -28.59 6.49 24.62
CA TYR A 5 -28.21 7.62 25.47
C TYR A 5 -29.41 8.23 26.19
N ARG A 6 -30.54 8.40 25.49
CA ARG A 6 -31.77 8.93 26.10
C ARG A 6 -32.30 8.01 27.20
N TYR A 7 -32.41 6.70 26.96
CA TYR A 7 -32.89 5.79 27.99
C TYR A 7 -31.97 5.71 29.21
N VAL A 8 -30.65 5.63 29.02
CA VAL A 8 -29.70 5.61 30.14
C VAL A 8 -29.71 6.95 30.91
N LEU A 9 -30.00 8.06 30.24
CA LEU A 9 -30.18 9.36 30.89
C LEU A 9 -31.48 9.42 31.70
N ASP A 10 -32.58 8.87 31.17
CA ASP A 10 -33.87 8.81 31.86
C ASP A 10 -33.76 7.91 33.12
N ASP A 11 -33.04 6.80 33.02
CA ASP A 11 -32.80 5.84 34.12
C ASP A 11 -31.84 6.40 35.21
N LEU A 12 -31.12 7.49 34.93
CA LEU A 12 -30.14 8.06 35.87
C LEU A 12 -30.78 8.52 37.18
N TYR A 13 -32.05 8.94 37.14
CA TYR A 13 -32.81 9.34 38.33
C TYR A 13 -33.02 8.16 39.29
N GLU A 14 -33.35 6.98 38.76
CA GLU A 14 -33.57 5.76 39.56
C GLU A 14 -32.25 5.03 39.87
N HIS A 15 -31.24 5.20 39.02
CA HIS A 15 -29.93 4.54 39.12
C HIS A 15 -28.76 5.54 39.02
N PRO A 16 -28.44 6.26 40.12
CA PRO A 16 -27.38 7.27 40.12
C PRO A 16 -25.98 6.74 39.76
N SER A 17 -25.74 5.43 39.89
CA SER A 17 -24.49 4.77 39.48
C SER A 17 -24.18 4.90 37.99
N LEU A 18 -25.18 5.19 37.15
CA LEU A 18 -25.03 5.35 35.69
C LEU A 18 -24.41 6.69 35.28
N GLU A 19 -24.12 7.61 36.20
CA GLU A 19 -23.63 8.96 35.88
C GLU A 19 -22.35 8.94 35.02
N LYS A 20 -21.47 7.95 35.25
CA LYS A 20 -20.26 7.77 34.45
C LYS A 20 -20.58 7.29 33.02
N ASP A 21 -21.48 6.32 32.89
CA ASP A 21 -21.89 5.74 31.61
C ASP A 21 -22.63 6.76 30.74
N VAL A 22 -23.49 7.60 31.35
CA VAL A 22 -24.17 8.71 30.66
C VAL A 22 -23.14 9.70 30.10
N ARG A 23 -22.12 10.07 30.89
CA ARG A 23 -21.03 10.97 30.43
C ARG A 23 -20.24 10.36 29.28
N GLU A 24 -20.00 9.06 29.31
CA GLU A 24 -19.27 8.35 28.25
C GLU A 24 -20.11 8.21 26.97
N LEU A 25 -21.39 7.83 27.09
CA LEU A 25 -22.34 7.80 25.98
C LEU A 25 -22.57 9.18 25.37
N GLN A 26 -22.59 10.24 26.18
CA GLN A 26 -22.69 11.61 25.69
C GLN A 26 -21.47 11.99 24.85
N LYS A 27 -20.25 11.66 25.28
CA LYS A 27 -19.02 11.87 24.49
C LYS A 27 -19.09 11.14 23.16
N LEU A 28 -19.49 9.87 23.17
CA LEU A 28 -19.64 9.05 21.96
C LEU A 28 -20.73 9.62 21.03
N TYR A 29 -21.85 10.09 21.58
CA TYR A 29 -22.95 10.67 20.81
C TYR A 29 -22.57 12.04 20.21
N GLN A 30 -21.88 12.90 20.95
CA GLN A 30 -21.39 14.19 20.45
C GLN A 30 -20.39 14.01 19.31
N LEU A 31 -19.46 13.06 19.43
CA LEU A 31 -18.54 12.69 18.33
C LEU A 31 -19.32 12.35 17.05
N HIS A 32 -20.43 11.61 17.17
CA HIS A 32 -21.29 11.23 16.06
C HIS A 32 -22.13 12.39 15.49
N ARG A 33 -22.49 13.39 16.31
CA ARG A 33 -23.31 14.55 15.91
C ARG A 33 -22.50 15.55 15.08
N THR A 34 -21.25 15.80 15.42
CA THR A 34 -20.32 16.59 14.58
C THR A 34 -20.11 15.97 13.19
N HIS A 35 -20.28 14.66 13.05
CA HIS A 35 -20.17 13.98 11.75
C HIS A 35 -21.46 13.97 10.91
N THR A 36 -22.62 14.38 11.46
CA THR A 36 -23.94 14.18 10.81
C THR A 36 -24.67 15.46 10.39
N VAL A 37 -24.25 16.64 10.85
CA VAL A 37 -24.97 17.91 10.56
C VAL A 37 -24.73 18.43 9.13
N ASP A 38 -23.70 17.97 8.41
CA ASP A 38 -23.33 18.50 7.09
C ASP A 38 -24.10 17.93 5.88
N ASN A 39 -25.05 17.00 6.03
CA ASN A 39 -25.61 16.32 4.86
C ASN A 39 -27.13 16.10 4.91
N TYR A 40 -27.88 16.98 4.27
CA TYR A 40 -29.20 16.68 3.72
C TYR A 40 -29.34 17.27 2.31
N SER A 41 -29.36 16.41 1.29
CA SER A 41 -30.13 16.63 0.06
C SER A 41 -30.49 15.28 -0.57
N PRO A 42 -31.76 15.04 -0.99
CA PRO A 42 -32.20 13.74 -1.48
C PRO A 42 -32.23 13.68 -3.01
N GLN A 43 -31.76 12.56 -3.58
CA GLN A 43 -32.39 11.78 -4.68
C GLN A 43 -31.36 11.03 -5.54
N ARG A 44 -31.44 9.68 -5.55
CA ARG A 44 -31.90 8.82 -6.68
C ARG A 44 -31.32 7.40 -6.60
N LYS A 45 -32.16 6.45 -7.04
CA LYS A 45 -32.00 4.99 -7.05
C LYS A 45 -31.41 4.54 -8.40
N SER A 46 -30.57 3.49 -8.43
CA SER A 46 -30.75 2.23 -9.20
C SER A 46 -29.43 1.43 -9.36
N LYS A 47 -29.56 0.11 -9.52
CA LYS A 47 -28.55 -0.98 -9.48
C LYS A 47 -28.14 -1.48 -10.89
N ALA A 48 -26.88 -1.89 -11.06
CA ALA A 48 -26.36 -3.06 -11.86
C ALA A 48 -24.80 -2.95 -11.98
N LEU A 49 -24.01 -3.75 -11.25
CA LEU A 49 -23.30 -5.01 -11.59
C LEU A 49 -22.05 -4.90 -12.52
N PHE A 50 -20.88 -4.82 -11.85
CA PHE A 50 -19.53 -5.41 -12.07
C PHE A 50 -18.85 -5.45 -13.45
N HIS A 51 -17.66 -4.84 -13.58
CA HIS A 51 -16.34 -5.45 -13.36
C HIS A 51 -15.24 -4.38 -13.50
N GLN A 52 -14.30 -4.37 -12.55
CA GLN A 52 -13.14 -3.45 -12.43
C GLN A 52 -13.50 -1.98 -12.10
N SER A 53 -12.65 -1.36 -11.27
CA SER A 53 -12.93 -0.20 -10.41
C SER A 53 -13.77 -0.52 -9.17
N SER A 54 -13.07 -0.58 -8.03
CA SER A 54 -13.64 -0.32 -6.72
C SER A 54 -14.43 1.00 -6.75
N LEU A 55 -15.62 1.01 -6.10
CA LEU A 55 -16.58 2.12 -5.92
C LEU A 55 -17.87 2.06 -6.75
N LYS A 56 -18.90 1.37 -6.21
CA LYS A 56 -20.29 1.88 -6.01
C LYS A 56 -21.16 0.84 -5.29
N GLU A 57 -21.38 1.01 -3.99
CA GLU A 57 -22.61 1.56 -3.35
C GLU A 57 -23.92 0.78 -3.56
N ASN A 58 -24.39 0.16 -2.47
CA ASN A 58 -25.78 0.24 -2.08
C ASN A 58 -25.91 0.44 -0.56
N ARG A 59 -26.40 1.63 -0.20
CA ARG A 59 -27.14 2.02 1.02
C ARG A 59 -26.54 1.64 2.38
N LEU A 60 -25.78 2.57 2.96
CA LEU A 60 -26.17 3.44 4.08
C LEU A 60 -25.04 4.49 4.25
N GLN A 61 -25.43 5.76 4.29
CA GLN A 61 -24.56 6.93 4.05
C GLN A 61 -23.53 7.21 5.15
N SER A 62 -22.35 7.70 4.73
CA SER A 62 -21.66 8.91 5.22
C SER A 62 -20.27 8.98 4.56
N ARG A 63 -20.00 9.94 3.64
CA ARG A 63 -18.61 10.19 3.18
C ARG A 63 -18.36 11.50 2.39
N GLY A 64 -19.19 12.54 2.54
CA GLY A 64 -19.03 13.81 1.80
C GLY A 64 -17.79 14.61 2.19
N THR A 65 -17.51 14.78 3.48
CA THR A 65 -16.43 15.64 3.99
C THR A 65 -15.17 14.87 4.42
N GLN A 66 -15.22 13.53 4.44
CA GLN A 66 -14.08 12.67 4.83
C GLN A 66 -13.37 12.02 3.63
N ARG A 67 -13.74 12.39 2.39
CA ARG A 67 -13.14 11.86 1.15
C ARG A 67 -11.91 12.66 0.70
N GLU A 68 -11.84 13.96 0.99
CA GLU A 68 -10.79 14.83 0.44
C GLU A 68 -9.40 14.59 1.06
N ASN A 69 -9.32 14.09 2.30
CA ASN A 69 -8.06 13.80 2.99
C ASN A 69 -7.64 12.32 3.01
N LYS A 70 -8.30 11.44 2.26
CA LYS A 70 -7.84 10.04 2.17
C LYS A 70 -6.67 9.96 1.20
N GLU A 71 -5.52 9.58 1.72
CA GLU A 71 -4.37 9.22 0.90
C GLU A 71 -4.64 7.93 0.13
N VAL A 72 -4.26 7.93 -1.13
CA VAL A 72 -4.41 6.85 -2.09
C VAL A 72 -3.13 6.73 -2.91
N LEU A 73 -2.82 5.52 -3.36
CA LEU A 73 -1.75 5.29 -4.34
C LEU A 73 -2.36 5.45 -5.73
N CYS A 74 -1.86 6.44 -6.48
CA CYS A 74 -2.27 6.72 -7.85
C CYS A 74 -1.23 6.16 -8.81
N HIS A 75 -1.65 5.30 -9.73
CA HIS A 75 -0.77 4.74 -10.75
C HIS A 75 -0.87 5.54 -12.04
N VAL A 76 0.27 6.11 -12.44
CA VAL A 76 0.40 6.84 -13.70
C VAL A 76 1.35 6.09 -14.62
N TYR A 77 0.80 5.44 -15.64
CA TYR A 77 1.54 4.61 -16.59
C TYR A 77 2.42 5.46 -17.50
N ILE A 78 3.72 5.21 -17.45
CA ILE A 78 4.73 5.84 -18.31
C ILE A 78 4.91 5.03 -19.59
N THR A 79 4.90 3.71 -19.48
CA THR A 79 4.98 2.77 -20.61
C THR A 79 3.79 1.81 -20.53
N MET A 80 3.68 0.86 -21.46
CA MET A 80 2.65 -0.18 -21.39
C MET A 80 2.79 -1.09 -20.16
N ASP A 81 4.03 -1.28 -19.71
CA ASP A 81 4.40 -2.23 -18.67
C ASP A 81 4.93 -1.57 -17.39
N SER A 82 4.95 -0.23 -17.32
CA SER A 82 5.50 0.49 -16.18
C SER A 82 4.74 1.76 -15.83
N PHE A 83 4.73 2.09 -14.54
CA PHE A 83 4.04 3.25 -13.98
C PHE A 83 4.83 3.90 -12.84
N LEU A 84 4.50 5.15 -12.53
CA LEU A 84 4.83 5.77 -11.24
C LEU A 84 3.71 5.47 -10.26
N SER A 85 4.06 4.89 -9.11
CA SER A 85 3.17 4.80 -7.96
C SER A 85 3.33 6.04 -7.11
N MET A 86 2.32 6.91 -7.18
CA MET A 86 2.36 8.25 -6.62
C MET A 86 1.45 8.34 -5.41
N ARG A 87 1.95 8.88 -4.31
CA ARG A 87 1.13 9.18 -3.14
C ARG A 87 0.26 10.41 -3.44
N ALA A 88 -1.06 10.20 -3.54
CA ALA A 88 -2.02 11.26 -3.84
C ALA A 88 -3.09 11.38 -2.75
N HIS A 89 -3.76 12.52 -2.68
CA HIS A 89 -4.96 12.70 -1.86
C HIS A 89 -6.22 12.64 -2.73
N GLY A 90 -7.38 12.39 -2.13
CA GLY A 90 -8.65 12.21 -2.87
C GLY A 90 -9.10 13.42 -3.72
N GLY A 91 -8.48 14.59 -3.53
CA GLY A 91 -8.74 15.82 -4.29
C GLY A 91 -7.69 16.15 -5.36
N VAL A 92 -6.70 15.27 -5.60
CA VAL A 92 -5.59 15.54 -6.54
C VAL A 92 -6.11 15.93 -7.93
N VAL A 93 -5.50 16.96 -8.51
CA VAL A 93 -5.79 17.41 -9.87
C VAL A 93 -4.76 16.89 -10.86
N ALA A 94 -5.14 16.81 -12.14
CA ALA A 94 -4.28 16.29 -13.19
C ALA A 94 -2.93 17.02 -13.29
N GLN A 95 -2.90 18.34 -13.06
CA GLN A 95 -1.67 19.14 -13.11
C GLN A 95 -0.65 18.72 -12.04
N GLU A 96 -1.09 18.40 -10.83
CA GLU A 96 -0.21 17.99 -9.73
C GLU A 96 0.47 16.66 -10.04
N LEU A 97 -0.30 15.68 -10.55
CA LEU A 97 0.27 14.41 -10.99
C LEU A 97 1.24 14.60 -12.15
N LEU A 98 0.88 15.43 -13.13
CA LEU A 98 1.72 15.68 -14.29
C LEU A 98 3.04 16.36 -13.91
N GLN A 99 3.01 17.30 -12.95
CA GLN A 99 4.21 17.94 -12.41
C GLN A 99 5.12 16.94 -11.70
N ALA A 100 4.57 16.12 -10.81
CA ALA A 100 5.38 15.11 -10.12
C ALA A 100 5.94 14.05 -11.10
N VAL A 101 5.20 13.68 -12.15
CA VAL A 101 5.75 12.85 -13.24
C VAL A 101 6.89 13.57 -13.97
N ALA A 102 6.72 14.83 -14.34
CA ALA A 102 7.72 15.65 -15.04
C ALA A 102 9.03 15.73 -14.24
N GLU A 103 8.94 16.05 -12.94
CA GLU A 103 10.08 16.11 -12.02
C GLU A 103 10.75 14.74 -11.85
N ARG A 104 9.94 13.68 -11.71
CA ARG A 104 10.45 12.32 -11.53
C ARG A 104 11.14 11.77 -12.78
N MET A 105 10.66 12.17 -13.94
CA MET A 105 11.12 11.73 -15.26
C MET A 105 12.20 12.64 -15.84
N ASP A 106 12.43 13.82 -15.24
CA ASP A 106 13.35 14.85 -15.73
C ASP A 106 12.98 15.32 -17.16
N VAL A 107 11.68 15.52 -17.39
CA VAL A 107 11.12 15.94 -18.69
C VAL A 107 10.37 17.26 -18.48
N PRO A 108 10.48 18.24 -19.39
CA PRO A 108 9.72 19.48 -19.28
C PRO A 108 8.21 19.24 -19.21
N LEU A 109 7.53 19.91 -18.27
CA LEU A 109 6.09 19.76 -18.06
C LEU A 109 5.26 20.02 -19.33
N GLY A 110 5.70 20.96 -20.18
CA GLY A 110 5.01 21.31 -21.42
C GLY A 110 5.01 20.23 -22.51
N GLU A 111 5.89 19.24 -22.39
CA GLU A 111 5.99 18.09 -23.31
C GLU A 111 5.11 16.92 -22.88
N LEU A 112 4.51 16.98 -21.68
CA LEU A 112 3.73 15.90 -21.12
C LEU A 112 2.25 16.24 -21.10
N VAL A 113 1.42 15.23 -21.30
CA VAL A 113 -0.03 15.30 -21.08
C VAL A 113 -0.51 14.06 -20.35
N LEU A 114 -1.54 14.24 -19.52
CA LEU A 114 -2.18 13.15 -18.80
C LEU A 114 -3.42 12.68 -19.57
N VAL A 115 -3.46 11.40 -19.90
CA VAL A 115 -4.52 10.76 -20.68
C VAL A 115 -5.15 9.66 -19.85
N ALA A 116 -6.46 9.72 -19.71
CA ALA A 116 -7.25 8.70 -19.05
C ALA A 116 -7.77 7.69 -20.08
N VAL A 117 -7.38 6.43 -19.95
CA VAL A 117 -7.81 5.33 -20.82
C VAL A 117 -8.94 4.59 -20.14
N THR A 118 -10.10 4.55 -20.80
CA THR A 118 -11.31 3.87 -20.31
C THR A 118 -11.24 2.36 -20.53
N TYR A 119 -12.07 1.59 -19.80
CA TYR A 119 -12.14 0.12 -19.95
C TYR A 119 -12.46 -0.36 -21.37
N ASN A 120 -13.18 0.45 -22.14
CA ASN A 120 -13.52 0.14 -23.54
C ASN A 120 -12.42 0.60 -24.53
N GLY A 121 -11.26 1.02 -24.03
CA GLY A 121 -10.12 1.48 -24.85
C GLY A 121 -10.21 2.93 -25.33
N GLY A 122 -11.26 3.66 -24.98
CA GLY A 122 -11.38 5.10 -25.31
C GLY A 122 -10.35 5.93 -24.53
N ARG A 123 -9.77 6.95 -25.16
CA ARG A 123 -8.79 7.87 -24.55
C ARG A 123 -9.44 9.23 -24.29
N LEU A 124 -9.26 9.77 -23.09
CA LEU A 124 -9.71 11.09 -22.66
C LEU A 124 -8.52 11.92 -22.22
N LEU A 125 -8.27 13.05 -22.88
CA LEU A 125 -7.24 14.00 -22.47
C LEU A 125 -7.73 14.78 -21.26
N LEU A 126 -7.00 14.73 -20.15
CA LEU A 126 -7.35 15.45 -18.92
C LEU A 126 -6.87 16.90 -18.97
N GLN A 127 -7.73 17.82 -18.55
CA GLN A 127 -7.39 19.23 -18.35
C GLN A 127 -6.66 19.42 -17.02
N PRO A 128 -5.79 20.44 -16.88
CA PRO A 128 -5.00 20.67 -15.65
C PRO A 128 -5.80 20.66 -14.34
N GLN A 129 -7.01 21.23 -14.37
CA GLN A 129 -7.92 21.35 -13.23
C GLN A 129 -8.80 20.12 -12.97
N ASP A 130 -8.75 19.09 -13.83
CA ASP A 130 -9.59 17.91 -13.68
C ASP A 130 -9.19 17.12 -12.44
N ARG A 131 -10.17 16.86 -11.56
CA ARG A 131 -9.97 16.01 -10.37
C ARG A 131 -9.95 14.54 -10.78
N VAL A 132 -8.83 13.88 -10.55
CA VAL A 132 -8.52 12.53 -11.05
C VAL A 132 -9.49 11.47 -10.53
N PHE A 133 -9.88 11.57 -9.26
CA PHE A 133 -10.81 10.65 -8.61
C PHE A 133 -12.28 11.12 -8.66
N SER A 134 -12.61 12.06 -9.56
CA SER A 134 -13.98 12.55 -9.67
C SER A 134 -14.95 11.50 -10.20
N ASP A 135 -16.21 11.63 -9.79
CA ASP A 135 -17.29 10.74 -10.21
C ASP A 135 -17.52 10.73 -11.72
N SER A 136 -17.12 11.80 -12.41
CA SER A 136 -17.16 11.98 -13.88
C SER A 136 -16.06 11.22 -14.62
N LEU A 137 -14.94 10.90 -13.97
CA LEU A 137 -13.82 10.13 -14.53
C LEU A 137 -13.87 8.63 -14.19
N ARG A 138 -14.97 8.15 -13.59
CA ARG A 138 -15.14 6.75 -13.17
C ARG A 138 -14.99 5.64 -14.23
N PRO A 139 -15.21 5.84 -15.54
CA PRO A 139 -14.95 4.78 -16.52
C PRO A 139 -13.47 4.62 -16.88
N VAL A 140 -12.56 5.38 -16.25
CA VAL A 140 -11.11 5.32 -16.49
C VAL A 140 -10.53 4.06 -15.87
N GLY A 141 -9.94 3.20 -16.70
CA GLY A 141 -9.22 2.00 -16.29
C GLY A 141 -7.75 2.27 -15.96
N ARG A 142 -7.08 3.19 -16.69
CA ARG A 142 -5.67 3.54 -16.48
C ARG A 142 -5.40 5.01 -16.78
N LEU A 143 -4.49 5.63 -16.03
CA LEU A 143 -3.94 6.94 -16.36
C LEU A 143 -2.59 6.74 -17.05
N HIS A 144 -2.39 7.39 -18.19
CA HIS A 144 -1.16 7.34 -18.95
C HIS A 144 -0.57 8.74 -19.09
N VAL A 145 0.75 8.83 -19.00
CA VAL A 145 1.48 10.01 -19.44
C VAL A 145 1.95 9.79 -20.86
N CYS A 146 1.62 10.76 -21.71
CA CYS A 146 1.93 10.76 -23.12
C CYS A 146 2.79 11.99 -23.45
N ARG A 147 3.64 11.88 -24.47
CA ARG A 147 4.34 13.04 -25.03
C ARG A 147 3.40 13.85 -25.91
N LYS A 148 3.58 15.17 -25.90
CA LYS A 148 2.92 16.12 -26.79
C LYS A 148 3.96 16.64 -27.78
N ASP A 149 3.78 16.32 -29.05
CA ASP A 149 4.59 16.87 -30.13
C ASP A 149 3.70 17.48 -31.20
N LEU A 150 3.95 18.76 -31.56
CA LEU A 150 3.21 19.50 -32.59
C LEU A 150 1.67 19.44 -32.51
N GLY A 151 1.10 19.24 -31.32
CA GLY A 151 -0.35 19.15 -31.10
C GLY A 151 -0.92 17.74 -31.14
N GLU A 152 -0.11 16.72 -31.46
CA GLU A 152 -0.48 15.32 -31.41
C GLU A 152 -0.09 14.68 -30.07
N VAL A 153 -0.96 13.78 -29.58
CA VAL A 153 -0.73 13.01 -28.36
C VAL A 153 -0.08 11.69 -28.77
N LEU A 154 1.22 11.56 -28.50
CA LEU A 154 1.97 10.36 -28.80
C LEU A 154 1.68 9.25 -27.81
N ASN A 155 1.96 8.00 -28.20
CA ASN A 155 1.83 6.87 -27.29
C ASN A 155 2.75 7.04 -26.06
N PRO A 156 2.42 6.37 -24.94
CA PRO A 156 3.31 6.29 -23.79
C PRO A 156 4.72 5.86 -24.23
N PHE A 157 5.74 6.21 -23.45
CA PHE A 157 7.14 5.96 -23.77
C PHE A 157 7.32 4.49 -24.23
N THR A 158 7.86 4.29 -25.43
CA THR A 158 7.92 2.96 -26.08
C THR A 158 9.20 2.20 -25.74
N ASP A 159 10.27 2.90 -25.37
CA ASP A 159 11.60 2.32 -25.18
C ASP A 159 12.09 2.38 -23.73
N ASN A 160 12.44 1.20 -23.21
CA ASN A 160 13.08 1.06 -21.90
C ASN A 160 14.52 1.60 -21.87
N SER A 161 15.13 1.92 -23.02
CA SER A 161 16.50 2.46 -23.10
C SER A 161 16.64 3.86 -22.49
N GLU A 162 15.65 4.74 -22.68
CA GLU A 162 15.60 6.05 -22.00
C GLU A 162 15.42 5.91 -20.48
N LEU A 163 14.82 4.80 -20.02
CA LEU A 163 14.60 4.47 -18.60
C LEU A 163 15.84 3.82 -17.97
N GLN A 164 16.63 3.04 -18.73
CA GLN A 164 17.86 2.37 -18.26
C GLN A 164 18.95 3.35 -17.80
N GLN A 165 18.97 4.58 -18.30
CA GLN A 165 19.93 5.60 -17.88
C GLN A 165 19.64 6.14 -16.46
N ARG A 166 18.47 5.81 -15.89
CA ARG A 166 17.89 6.45 -14.68
C ARG A 166 18.13 5.69 -13.38
N THR A 167 18.74 4.51 -13.46
CA THR A 167 19.17 3.66 -12.31
C THR A 167 20.31 4.29 -11.46
N ALA A 168 20.71 5.53 -11.79
CA ALA A 168 21.73 6.29 -11.07
C ALA A 168 21.22 6.93 -9.77
N ARG A 169 19.93 7.32 -9.69
CA ARG A 169 19.38 8.06 -8.54
C ARG A 169 19.29 7.19 -7.29
N MET A 170 18.84 5.94 -7.38
CA MET A 170 18.73 5.06 -6.22
C MET A 170 20.09 4.80 -5.54
N LEU A 171 21.20 4.79 -6.28
CA LEU A 171 22.54 4.56 -5.72
C LEU A 171 23.06 5.75 -4.89
N SER A 172 22.69 6.99 -5.23
CA SER A 172 23.17 8.20 -4.52
C SER A 172 22.48 8.44 -3.17
N LEU A 173 21.23 8.01 -3.01
CA LEU A 173 20.45 8.27 -1.79
C LEU A 173 21.07 7.66 -0.51
N ASN A 174 20.84 8.24 0.67
CA ASN A 174 21.31 7.60 1.90
C ASN A 174 20.49 6.33 2.20
N THR A 175 21.16 5.22 2.53
CA THR A 175 20.51 3.92 2.80
C THR A 175 19.57 3.99 4.01
N TRP A 176 19.98 4.69 5.07
CA TRP A 176 19.19 4.87 6.29
C TRP A 176 17.96 5.73 6.00
N ASP A 177 18.15 6.86 5.31
CA ASP A 177 17.04 7.78 5.01
C ASP A 177 15.98 7.10 4.14
N VAL A 178 16.38 6.24 3.21
CA VAL A 178 15.45 5.43 2.41
C VAL A 178 14.63 4.49 3.31
N ALA A 179 15.27 3.77 4.23
CA ALA A 179 14.57 2.89 5.16
C ALA A 179 13.62 3.68 6.08
N VAL A 180 14.04 4.84 6.57
CA VAL A 180 13.21 5.76 7.37
C VAL A 180 12.00 6.24 6.57
N ALA A 181 12.19 6.67 5.32
CA ALA A 181 11.10 7.12 4.45
C ALA A 181 10.09 6.00 4.16
N LEU A 182 10.56 4.79 3.85
CA LEU A 182 9.71 3.60 3.66
C LEU A 182 8.91 3.28 4.93
N THR A 183 9.57 3.28 6.09
CA THR A 183 8.91 3.03 7.38
C THR A 183 7.89 4.10 7.73
N ASN A 184 8.17 5.39 7.49
CA ASN A 184 7.22 6.47 7.74
C ASN A 184 5.98 6.39 6.84
N PHE A 185 6.17 6.04 5.56
CA PHE A 185 5.06 5.82 4.63
C PHE A 185 4.21 4.64 5.12
N ASP A 186 4.81 3.46 5.29
CA ASP A 186 4.10 2.26 5.73
C ASP A 186 3.40 2.49 7.08
N TRP A 187 4.02 3.23 8.01
CA TRP A 187 3.42 3.54 9.30
C TRP A 187 2.20 4.44 9.17
N THR A 188 2.22 5.43 8.27
CA THR A 188 1.07 6.31 8.04
C THR A 188 -0.15 5.52 7.58
N ILE A 189 0.05 4.57 6.67
CA ILE A 189 -1.01 3.65 6.24
C ILE A 189 -1.40 2.72 7.40
N PHE A 190 -0.44 2.04 8.02
CA PHE A 190 -0.68 1.04 9.07
C PHE A 190 -1.40 1.61 10.29
N ALA A 191 -1.10 2.85 10.68
CA ALA A 191 -1.75 3.54 11.78
C ALA A 191 -3.22 3.88 11.48
N SER A 192 -3.60 3.97 10.19
CA SER A 192 -4.99 4.20 9.77
C SER A 192 -5.83 2.92 9.68
N ILE A 193 -5.19 1.73 9.73
CA ILE A 193 -5.89 0.44 9.66
C ILE A 193 -6.70 0.22 10.92
N HIS A 194 -8.01 0.06 10.76
CA HIS A 194 -8.87 -0.43 11.82
C HIS A 194 -8.76 -1.96 11.96
N GLU A 195 -8.78 -2.49 13.19
CA GLU A 195 -8.60 -3.94 13.40
C GLU A 195 -9.72 -4.77 12.72
N GLN A 196 -10.92 -4.21 12.59
CA GLN A 196 -12.04 -4.84 11.87
C GLN A 196 -11.82 -4.98 10.35
N GLU A 197 -10.92 -4.19 9.75
CA GLU A 197 -10.64 -4.30 8.30
C GLU A 197 -10.16 -5.71 7.95
N LEU A 198 -9.39 -6.36 8.84
CA LEU A 198 -8.94 -7.74 8.63
C LEU A 198 -10.11 -8.73 8.59
N VAL A 199 -11.13 -8.51 9.43
CA VAL A 199 -12.35 -9.34 9.46
C VAL A 199 -13.14 -9.13 8.18
N TYR A 200 -13.41 -7.89 7.79
CA TYR A 200 -14.13 -7.59 6.55
C TYR A 200 -13.40 -8.15 5.33
N PHE A 201 -12.08 -8.02 5.28
CA PHE A 201 -11.28 -8.53 4.17
C PHE A 201 -11.42 -10.05 4.00
N THR A 202 -11.37 -10.81 5.09
CA THR A 202 -11.48 -12.29 5.01
C THR A 202 -12.92 -12.74 4.76
N PHE A 203 -13.92 -12.17 5.44
CA PHE A 203 -15.30 -12.65 5.37
C PHE A 203 -16.09 -12.10 4.18
N SER A 204 -15.67 -10.97 3.61
CA SER A 204 -16.40 -10.25 2.56
C SER A 204 -15.63 -10.17 1.25
N ARG A 205 -14.82 -11.20 0.93
CA ARG A 205 -13.99 -11.33 -0.29
C ARG A 205 -14.69 -10.97 -1.61
N HIS A 206 -16.02 -10.97 -1.66
CA HIS A 206 -16.83 -10.79 -2.87
C HIS A 206 -17.56 -9.44 -2.94
N SER A 207 -17.39 -8.58 -1.92
CA SER A 207 -17.95 -7.23 -1.89
C SER A 207 -16.84 -6.26 -1.51
N SER A 208 -16.33 -5.51 -2.49
CA SER A 208 -15.43 -4.38 -2.26
C SER A 208 -16.11 -3.40 -1.32
N SER A 209 -15.72 -3.46 -0.06
CA SER A 209 -16.37 -2.70 1.01
C SER A 209 -15.53 -1.48 1.30
N SER A 210 -16.15 -0.34 1.60
CA SER A 210 -15.42 0.86 2.05
C SER A 210 -14.68 0.67 3.39
N HIS A 211 -14.76 -0.54 3.96
CA HIS A 211 -14.26 -0.93 5.27
C HIS A 211 -12.89 -1.65 5.22
N THR A 212 -12.23 -1.76 4.07
CA THR A 212 -10.93 -2.46 3.94
C THR A 212 -9.83 -1.62 3.29
N VAL A 213 -10.08 -0.32 3.10
CA VAL A 213 -9.26 0.58 2.27
C VAL A 213 -7.82 0.69 2.77
N ALA A 214 -7.59 0.86 4.07
CA ALA A 214 -6.23 1.07 4.58
C ALA A 214 -5.43 -0.24 4.56
N LEU A 215 -6.09 -1.36 4.85
CA LEU A 215 -5.48 -2.68 4.73
C LEU A 215 -5.09 -3.01 3.28
N GLU A 216 -6.01 -2.78 2.34
CA GLU A 216 -5.75 -2.96 0.90
C GLU A 216 -4.61 -2.08 0.42
N LEU A 217 -4.53 -0.82 0.89
CA LEU A 217 -3.45 0.09 0.57
C LEU A 217 -2.10 -0.42 1.07
N LEU A 218 -2.03 -0.97 2.29
CA LEU A 218 -0.78 -1.53 2.83
C LEU A 218 -0.35 -2.81 2.08
N LEU A 219 -1.32 -3.66 1.70
CA LEU A 219 -1.05 -4.85 0.87
C LEU A 219 -0.54 -4.45 -0.51
N GLN A 220 -1.18 -3.47 -1.14
CA GLN A 220 -0.74 -2.91 -2.41
C GLN A 220 0.69 -2.34 -2.29
N ARG A 221 0.97 -1.59 -1.22
CA ARG A 221 2.29 -1.03 -0.96
C ARG A 221 3.37 -2.11 -0.80
N CYS A 222 3.05 -3.22 -0.13
CA CYS A 222 3.95 -4.38 -0.04
C CYS A 222 4.32 -4.93 -1.43
N ASN A 223 3.33 -5.08 -2.32
CA ASN A 223 3.56 -5.55 -3.68
C ASN A 223 4.38 -4.53 -4.50
N GLU A 224 4.08 -3.24 -4.36
CA GLU A 224 4.80 -2.17 -5.04
C GLU A 224 6.27 -2.11 -4.64
N VAL A 225 6.59 -2.24 -3.34
CA VAL A 225 7.98 -2.27 -2.87
C VAL A 225 8.71 -3.50 -3.40
N GLN A 226 8.05 -4.66 -3.47
CA GLN A 226 8.62 -5.87 -4.08
C GLN A 226 8.96 -5.64 -5.56
N LEU A 227 8.00 -5.13 -6.34
CA LEU A 227 8.19 -4.88 -7.78
C LEU A 227 9.19 -3.75 -8.04
N TRP A 228 9.23 -2.73 -7.18
CA TRP A 228 10.22 -1.66 -7.23
C TRP A 228 11.65 -2.20 -7.11
N VAL A 229 11.90 -3.09 -6.14
CA VAL A 229 13.21 -3.75 -6.00
C VAL A 229 13.59 -4.49 -7.27
N MET A 230 12.66 -5.26 -7.84
CA MET A 230 12.89 -5.97 -9.11
C MET A 230 13.18 -4.99 -10.25
N THR A 231 12.37 -3.94 -10.38
CA THR A 231 12.46 -2.92 -11.43
C THR A 231 13.83 -2.24 -11.41
N GLU A 232 14.27 -1.77 -10.25
CA GLU A 232 15.57 -1.10 -10.07
C GLU A 232 16.74 -2.01 -10.44
N VAL A 233 16.71 -3.28 -9.99
CA VAL A 233 17.78 -4.25 -10.30
C VAL A 233 17.82 -4.58 -11.80
N LEU A 234 16.65 -4.80 -12.41
CA LEU A 234 16.53 -5.27 -13.79
C LEU A 234 16.68 -4.15 -14.83
N LEU A 235 16.49 -2.90 -14.44
CA LEU A 235 16.86 -1.73 -15.23
C LEU A 235 18.34 -1.32 -15.05
N CYS A 236 19.15 -2.06 -14.29
CA CYS A 236 20.57 -1.75 -14.09
C CYS A 236 21.49 -2.56 -15.04
N PRO A 237 21.82 -2.06 -16.26
CA PRO A 237 22.63 -2.80 -17.22
C PRO A 237 24.06 -3.06 -16.71
N THR A 238 24.67 -2.07 -16.06
CA THR A 238 26.05 -2.17 -15.58
C THR A 238 26.16 -3.13 -14.39
N LEU A 239 26.86 -4.26 -14.59
CA LEU A 239 27.06 -5.31 -13.57
C LEU A 239 27.55 -4.76 -12.23
N CYS A 240 28.60 -3.92 -12.22
CA CYS A 240 29.14 -3.37 -10.97
C CYS A 240 28.11 -2.52 -10.21
N LYS A 241 27.35 -1.68 -10.91
CA LYS A 241 26.26 -0.88 -10.31
C LYS A 241 25.14 -1.79 -9.79
N ARG A 242 24.81 -2.86 -10.52
CA ARG A 242 23.78 -3.84 -10.13
C ARG A 242 24.15 -4.58 -8.83
N VAL A 243 25.41 -4.99 -8.69
CA VAL A 243 25.97 -5.54 -7.44
C VAL A 243 25.84 -4.53 -6.28
N GLN A 244 26.16 -3.24 -6.54
CA GLN A 244 25.99 -2.19 -5.52
C GLN A 244 24.53 -1.96 -5.14
N LEU A 245 23.61 -2.08 -6.09
CA LEU A 245 22.17 -1.92 -5.90
C LEU A 245 21.61 -3.05 -5.02
N ILE A 246 21.93 -4.32 -5.32
CA ILE A 246 21.54 -5.47 -4.50
C ILE A 246 22.11 -5.33 -3.08
N LYS A 247 23.40 -4.98 -2.95
CA LYS A 247 24.02 -4.66 -1.65
C LYS A 247 23.25 -3.57 -0.90
N LYS A 248 22.77 -2.55 -1.60
CA LYS A 248 22.00 -1.45 -1.00
C LYS A 248 20.64 -1.94 -0.49
N PHE A 249 19.90 -2.71 -1.30
CA PHE A 249 18.63 -3.30 -0.88
C PHE A 249 18.77 -4.24 0.32
N ILE A 250 19.82 -5.06 0.38
CA ILE A 250 20.11 -5.90 1.55
C ILE A 250 20.26 -5.03 2.82
N LYS A 251 20.96 -3.89 2.72
CA LYS A 251 21.10 -2.97 3.85
C LYS A 251 19.78 -2.27 4.21
N ILE A 252 18.99 -1.85 3.21
CA ILE A 252 17.68 -1.24 3.46
C ILE A 252 16.78 -2.25 4.18
N ALA A 253 16.73 -3.52 3.73
CA ALA A 253 15.98 -4.58 4.40
C ALA A 253 16.44 -4.77 5.86
N ALA A 254 17.76 -4.79 6.11
CA ALA A 254 18.29 -4.86 7.47
C ALA A 254 17.84 -3.66 8.34
N HIS A 255 17.84 -2.45 7.79
CA HIS A 255 17.36 -1.25 8.48
C HIS A 255 15.85 -1.28 8.72
N CYS A 256 15.03 -1.67 7.75
CA CYS A 256 13.57 -1.83 7.93
C CYS A 256 13.27 -2.82 9.05
N LYS A 257 13.98 -3.96 9.10
CA LYS A 257 13.87 -4.94 10.19
C LYS A 257 14.28 -4.35 11.54
N ALA A 258 15.37 -3.57 11.60
CA ALA A 258 15.82 -2.91 12.82
C ALA A 258 14.82 -1.85 13.31
N GLN A 259 14.17 -1.15 12.39
CA GLN A 259 13.07 -0.21 12.64
C GLN A 259 11.74 -0.91 12.94
N ARG A 260 11.72 -2.25 12.98
CA ARG A 260 10.54 -3.09 13.22
C ARG A 260 9.44 -2.91 12.16
N ASN A 261 9.80 -2.49 10.95
CA ASN A 261 8.94 -2.54 9.77
C ASN A 261 9.16 -3.88 9.06
N LEU A 262 8.38 -4.90 9.45
CA LEU A 262 8.47 -6.22 8.80
C LEU A 262 7.74 -6.27 7.46
N ASN A 263 6.80 -5.35 7.19
CA ASN A 263 6.13 -5.25 5.89
C ASN A 263 7.14 -4.96 4.76
N CYS A 264 7.86 -3.84 4.87
CA CYS A 264 8.85 -3.46 3.86
C CYS A 264 10.06 -4.41 3.84
N PHE A 265 10.48 -4.92 5.01
CA PHE A 265 11.53 -5.93 5.08
C PHE A 265 11.18 -7.18 4.24
N PHE A 266 9.98 -7.74 4.41
CA PHE A 266 9.53 -8.89 3.60
C PHE A 266 9.45 -8.54 2.12
N ALA A 267 8.86 -7.39 1.77
CA ALA A 267 8.73 -6.95 0.39
C ALA A 267 10.10 -6.89 -0.33
N ILE A 268 11.13 -6.35 0.33
CA ILE A 268 12.48 -6.25 -0.25
C ILE A 268 13.10 -7.64 -0.43
N ILE A 269 13.02 -8.51 0.58
CA ILE A 269 13.57 -9.88 0.47
C ILE A 269 12.86 -10.66 -0.64
N MET A 270 11.53 -10.59 -0.71
CA MET A 270 10.75 -11.23 -1.78
C MET A 270 11.12 -10.70 -3.17
N GLY A 271 11.40 -9.40 -3.30
CA GLY A 271 11.86 -8.81 -4.56
C GLY A 271 13.22 -9.37 -4.99
N LEU A 272 14.15 -9.55 -4.05
CA LEU A 272 15.49 -10.09 -4.31
C LEU A 272 15.49 -11.60 -4.58
N THR A 273 14.55 -12.36 -4.02
CA THR A 273 14.45 -13.83 -4.21
C THR A 273 13.58 -14.23 -5.40
N THR A 274 12.87 -13.29 -6.02
CA THR A 274 12.06 -13.57 -7.22
C THR A 274 12.92 -14.13 -8.35
N ALA A 275 12.37 -15.08 -9.13
CA ALA A 275 13.09 -15.80 -10.18
C ALA A 275 13.83 -14.90 -11.18
N ALA A 276 13.30 -13.72 -11.50
CA ALA A 276 13.96 -12.76 -12.40
C ALA A 276 15.23 -12.14 -11.80
N VAL A 277 15.32 -12.01 -10.48
CA VAL A 277 16.50 -11.44 -9.80
C VAL A 277 17.46 -12.52 -9.30
N SER A 278 16.94 -13.61 -8.74
CA SER A 278 17.76 -14.70 -8.20
C SER A 278 18.55 -15.46 -9.27
N ARG A 279 18.09 -15.46 -10.53
CA ARG A 279 18.80 -16.08 -11.66
C ARG A 279 20.06 -15.34 -12.13
N LEU A 280 20.30 -14.11 -11.68
CA LEU A 280 21.43 -13.28 -12.12
C LEU A 280 22.76 -13.77 -11.50
N SER A 281 23.18 -14.97 -11.88
CA SER A 281 24.32 -15.68 -11.29
C SER A 281 25.61 -14.87 -11.30
N GLN A 282 25.92 -14.16 -12.41
CA GLN A 282 27.14 -13.36 -12.50
C GLN A 282 27.11 -12.19 -11.51
N THR A 283 25.93 -11.61 -11.27
CA THR A 283 25.75 -10.58 -10.25
C THR A 283 25.93 -11.13 -8.84
N TRP A 284 25.25 -12.24 -8.52
CA TRP A 284 25.33 -12.85 -7.19
C TRP A 284 26.72 -13.40 -6.89
N GLU A 285 27.44 -13.93 -7.87
CA GLU A 285 28.83 -14.38 -7.71
C GLU A 285 29.75 -13.25 -7.25
N LYS A 286 29.63 -12.07 -7.87
CA LYS A 286 30.41 -10.86 -7.56
C LYS A 286 30.03 -10.19 -6.23
N MET A 287 28.96 -10.62 -5.56
CA MET A 287 28.58 -10.08 -4.26
C MET A 287 29.64 -10.40 -3.18
N PRO A 288 30.10 -9.40 -2.40
CA PRO A 288 31.05 -9.66 -1.31
C PRO A 288 30.47 -10.61 -0.26
N GLY A 289 31.29 -11.53 0.27
CA GLY A 289 30.85 -12.59 1.19
C GLY A 289 30.09 -12.08 2.42
N LYS A 290 30.45 -10.92 2.97
CA LYS A 290 29.72 -10.29 4.09
C LYS A 290 28.25 -9.98 3.77
N PHE A 291 27.95 -9.58 2.53
CA PHE A 291 26.58 -9.28 2.11
C PHE A 291 25.82 -10.52 1.71
N LYS A 292 26.49 -11.55 1.17
CA LYS A 292 25.88 -12.88 0.99
C LYS A 292 25.40 -13.44 2.33
N LYS A 293 26.28 -13.41 3.34
CA LYS A 293 25.96 -13.85 4.70
C LYS A 293 24.79 -13.07 5.30
N LEU A 294 24.83 -11.73 5.24
CA LEU A 294 23.74 -10.89 5.72
C LEU A 294 22.42 -11.18 4.99
N PHE A 295 22.46 -11.39 3.67
CA PHE A 295 21.26 -11.75 2.91
C PHE A 295 20.67 -13.08 3.37
N THR A 296 21.49 -14.12 3.55
CA THR A 296 21.03 -15.43 4.08
C THR A 296 20.46 -15.32 5.50
N GLU A 297 21.07 -14.51 6.38
CA GLU A 297 20.53 -14.26 7.73
C GLU A 297 19.15 -13.58 7.67
N LEU A 298 18.96 -12.63 6.75
CA LEU A 298 17.69 -11.96 6.53
C LEU A 298 16.65 -12.92 5.92
N GLU A 299 17.03 -13.69 4.90
CA GLU A 299 16.17 -14.67 4.22
C GLU A 299 15.63 -15.73 5.18
N THR A 300 16.45 -16.14 6.17
CA THR A 300 16.05 -17.09 7.23
C THR A 300 14.81 -16.60 8.00
N VAL A 301 14.63 -15.29 8.18
CA VAL A 301 13.45 -14.73 8.86
C VAL A 301 12.17 -14.91 8.02
N THR A 302 12.31 -15.00 6.70
CA THR A 302 11.21 -15.14 5.75
C THR A 302 10.84 -16.60 5.44
N ASP A 303 11.62 -17.56 5.96
CA ASP A 303 11.43 -19.00 5.74
C ASP A 303 9.99 -19.44 6.10
N PRO A 304 9.25 -20.08 5.16
CA PRO A 304 7.90 -20.59 5.40
C PRO A 304 7.84 -21.82 6.31
N SER A 305 8.98 -22.47 6.57
CA SER A 305 9.06 -23.71 7.37
C SER A 305 8.43 -23.56 8.76
N LEU A 306 7.82 -24.65 9.24
CA LEU A 306 7.16 -24.72 10.54
C LEU A 306 6.16 -23.57 10.77
N ASN A 307 5.40 -23.23 9.73
CA ASN A 307 4.45 -22.11 9.70
C ASN A 307 5.12 -20.76 10.03
N HIS A 308 6.19 -20.43 9.31
CA HIS A 308 6.96 -19.19 9.48
C HIS A 308 7.50 -19.02 10.91
N LYS A 309 8.03 -20.08 11.51
CA LYS A 309 8.51 -20.06 12.91
C LYS A 309 9.54 -18.95 13.17
N ALA A 310 10.51 -18.77 12.26
CA ALA A 310 11.56 -17.76 12.41
C ALA A 310 10.99 -16.33 12.49
N TYR A 311 10.05 -15.99 11.60
CA TYR A 311 9.29 -14.74 11.66
C TYR A 311 8.54 -14.61 12.99
N ARG A 312 7.75 -15.61 13.37
CA ARG A 312 6.89 -15.54 14.56
C ARG A 312 7.71 -15.36 15.84
N ASP A 313 8.81 -16.08 15.98
CA ASP A 313 9.73 -15.97 17.11
C ASP A 313 10.40 -14.58 17.16
N SER A 314 10.83 -14.06 16.00
CA SER A 314 11.42 -12.72 15.91
C SER A 314 10.40 -11.63 16.25
N PHE A 315 9.21 -11.72 15.67
CA PHE A 315 8.14 -10.75 15.82
C PHE A 315 7.57 -10.72 17.24
N LYS A 316 7.46 -11.87 17.92
CA LYS A 316 7.03 -11.93 19.33
C LYS A 316 8.00 -11.19 20.26
N LYS A 317 9.31 -11.24 19.99
CA LYS A 317 10.35 -10.56 20.77
C LYS A 317 10.39 -9.04 20.53
N MET A 318 9.88 -8.57 19.39
CA MET A 318 9.84 -7.14 19.08
C MET A 318 8.78 -6.40 19.90
N LYS A 319 9.18 -5.31 20.54
CA LYS A 319 8.26 -4.38 21.22
C LYS A 319 7.51 -3.52 20.19
N ALA A 320 6.30 -3.12 20.52
CA ALA A 320 5.60 -2.05 19.79
C ALA A 320 6.34 -0.70 19.99
N PRO A 321 6.18 0.27 19.08
CA PRO A 321 5.48 0.19 17.81
C PRO A 321 6.22 -0.67 16.77
N LYS A 322 5.49 -1.47 15.98
CA LYS A 322 6.01 -2.35 14.93
C LYS A 322 4.99 -2.59 13.82
N ILE A 323 5.43 -2.81 12.59
CA ILE A 323 4.57 -3.14 11.45
C ILE A 323 4.71 -4.65 11.17
N PRO A 324 3.64 -5.46 11.29
CA PRO A 324 3.68 -6.88 10.95
C PRO A 324 3.80 -7.09 9.43
N PHE A 325 3.93 -8.34 9.00
CA PHE A 325 3.72 -8.72 7.60
C PHE A 325 2.23 -9.09 7.39
N PRO A 326 1.39 -8.22 6.81
CA PRO A 326 -0.06 -8.43 6.74
C PRO A 326 -0.49 -9.70 5.98
N PRO A 327 0.15 -10.11 4.87
CA PRO A 327 -0.23 -11.35 4.17
C PRO A 327 -0.22 -12.59 5.07
N LEU A 328 0.72 -12.69 6.03
CA LEU A 328 0.76 -13.83 6.95
C LEU A 328 -0.35 -13.75 8.00
N LEU A 329 -0.71 -12.54 8.49
CA LEU A 329 -1.85 -12.38 9.38
C LEU A 329 -3.17 -12.75 8.68
N LEU A 330 -3.32 -12.35 7.42
CA LEU A 330 -4.50 -12.69 6.62
C LEU A 330 -4.54 -14.17 6.28
N LYS A 331 -3.39 -14.81 6.03
CA LYS A 331 -3.30 -16.28 5.89
C LYS A 331 -3.81 -16.97 7.16
N ASP A 332 -3.41 -16.52 8.34
CA ASP A 332 -3.85 -17.10 9.61
C ASP A 332 -5.38 -16.98 9.78
N ILE A 333 -5.95 -15.78 9.57
CA ILE A 333 -7.40 -15.54 9.69
C ILE A 333 -8.17 -16.35 8.64
N THR A 334 -7.65 -16.42 7.40
CA THR A 334 -8.27 -17.20 6.31
C THR A 334 -8.29 -18.68 6.65
N PHE A 335 -7.19 -19.23 7.17
CA PHE A 335 -7.12 -20.64 7.57
C PHE A 335 -8.08 -20.97 8.70
N ILE A 336 -8.20 -20.08 9.71
CA ILE A 336 -9.21 -20.24 10.77
C ILE A 336 -10.62 -20.15 10.19
N HIS A 337 -10.87 -19.22 9.26
CA HIS A 337 -12.17 -19.00 8.66
C HIS A 337 -12.64 -20.21 7.83
N GLU A 338 -11.75 -20.76 7.00
CA GLU A 338 -12.04 -21.88 6.09
C GLU A 338 -12.02 -23.23 6.82
N GLY A 339 -11.16 -23.39 7.84
CA GLY A 339 -11.03 -24.62 8.62
C GLY A 339 -12.11 -24.85 9.68
N ASN A 340 -12.88 -23.80 10.06
CA ASN A 340 -13.87 -23.89 11.14
C ASN A 340 -15.24 -23.39 10.66
N LYS A 341 -16.31 -24.16 10.89
CA LYS A 341 -17.67 -23.70 10.60
C LYS A 341 -18.07 -22.52 11.50
N THR A 342 -18.74 -21.53 10.92
CA THR A 342 -19.27 -20.38 11.68
C THR A 342 -20.48 -20.78 12.53
N PHE A 343 -21.22 -21.79 12.11
CA PHE A 343 -22.39 -22.30 12.81
C PHE A 343 -22.29 -23.82 13.01
N HIS A 344 -22.65 -24.28 14.20
CA HIS A 344 -22.87 -25.69 14.55
C HIS A 344 -24.30 -25.80 15.07
N ASP A 345 -25.14 -26.62 14.44
CA ASP A 345 -26.54 -26.81 14.82
C ASP A 345 -27.31 -25.49 15.02
N ASN A 346 -27.10 -24.54 14.09
CA ASN A 346 -27.65 -23.18 14.11
C ASN A 346 -27.17 -22.28 15.26
N LEU A 347 -26.21 -22.74 16.08
CA LEU A 347 -25.55 -21.94 17.11
C LEU A 347 -24.23 -21.35 16.57
N VAL A 348 -23.91 -20.13 17.00
CA VAL A 348 -22.67 -19.45 16.61
C VAL A 348 -21.47 -20.13 17.27
N ASN A 349 -20.47 -20.49 16.47
CA ASN A 349 -19.21 -21.02 16.95
C ASN A 349 -18.33 -19.90 17.55
N PHE A 350 -18.45 -19.67 18.86
CA PHE A 350 -17.66 -18.65 19.56
C PHE A 350 -16.16 -18.98 19.66
N GLU A 351 -15.77 -20.25 19.60
CA GLU A 351 -14.36 -20.66 19.59
C GLU A 351 -13.67 -20.13 18.32
N LYS A 352 -14.29 -20.31 17.15
CA LYS A 352 -13.83 -19.70 15.89
C LYS A 352 -13.68 -18.19 16.01
N LEU A 353 -14.69 -17.51 16.58
CA LEU A 353 -14.66 -16.06 16.74
C LEU A 353 -13.53 -15.62 17.68
N HIS A 354 -13.25 -16.39 18.73
CA HIS A 354 -12.16 -16.11 19.67
C HIS A 354 -10.81 -16.20 18.97
N MET A 355 -10.54 -17.28 18.22
CA MET A 355 -9.30 -17.46 17.47
C MET A 355 -9.04 -16.29 16.51
N ILE A 356 -10.07 -15.83 15.79
CA ILE A 356 -9.95 -14.68 14.88
C ILE A 356 -9.69 -13.39 15.66
N ALA A 357 -10.40 -13.18 16.77
CA ALA A 357 -10.21 -12.00 17.61
C ALA A 357 -8.79 -11.90 18.18
N GLU A 358 -8.13 -13.02 18.49
CA GLU A 358 -6.72 -13.02 18.92
C GLU A 358 -5.79 -12.48 17.83
N THR A 359 -5.97 -12.91 16.57
CA THR A 359 -5.17 -12.39 15.45
C THR A 359 -5.46 -10.92 15.18
N VAL A 360 -6.73 -10.50 15.26
CA VAL A 360 -7.15 -9.12 15.01
C VAL A 360 -6.60 -8.15 16.06
N ARG A 361 -6.66 -8.52 17.36
CA ARG A 361 -6.14 -7.70 18.47
C ARG A 361 -4.64 -7.43 18.37
N LEU A 362 -3.90 -8.24 17.60
CA LEU A 362 -2.48 -8.02 17.35
C LEU A 362 -2.22 -6.68 16.65
N ILE A 363 -3.09 -6.25 15.74
CA ILE A 363 -2.97 -4.96 15.04
C ILE A 363 -2.94 -3.82 16.06
N ARG A 364 -3.92 -3.81 16.96
CA ARG A 364 -3.99 -2.83 18.04
C ARG A 364 -2.76 -2.87 18.94
N GLN A 365 -2.22 -4.06 19.25
CA GLN A 365 -0.99 -4.17 20.04
C GLN A 365 0.23 -3.60 19.31
N CYS A 366 0.31 -3.79 18.00
CA CYS A 366 1.40 -3.29 17.16
C CYS A 366 1.39 -1.76 17.00
N GLN A 367 0.19 -1.15 17.04
CA GLN A 367 -0.03 0.29 16.99
C GLN A 367 0.17 1.00 18.34
N LYS A 368 0.34 0.26 19.46
CA LYS A 368 0.56 0.88 20.78
C LYS A 368 1.87 1.68 20.84
N ASP A 369 1.83 2.77 21.60
CA ASP A 369 2.95 3.68 21.83
C ASP A 369 3.56 4.28 20.53
N PRO A 370 2.74 4.93 19.68
CA PRO A 370 3.26 5.57 18.46
C PRO A 370 4.27 6.69 18.74
N MET A 371 4.28 7.25 19.96
CA MET A 371 5.08 8.41 20.36
C MET A 371 6.31 8.07 21.22
N GLY A 372 6.62 6.79 21.45
CA GLY A 372 7.84 6.35 22.13
C GLY A 372 9.10 6.56 21.25
N ASN A 373 9.54 7.81 21.10
CA ASN A 373 10.88 8.30 20.70
C ASN A 373 11.64 7.64 19.51
N GLY A 374 11.00 6.80 18.68
CA GLY A 374 11.73 5.96 17.71
C GLY A 374 11.37 6.12 16.23
N ILE A 375 10.15 6.56 15.89
CA ILE A 375 9.64 6.45 14.50
C ILE A 375 9.65 7.79 13.74
N THR A 376 9.53 8.94 14.40
CA THR A 376 9.58 10.24 13.69
C THR A 376 11.02 10.69 13.43
N GLN A 377 11.82 9.83 12.80
CA GLN A 377 13.08 10.26 12.21
C GLN A 377 12.78 10.96 10.89
N LYS A 378 13.34 12.16 10.72
CA LYS A 378 13.17 12.95 9.50
C LYS A 378 14.14 12.43 8.45
N SER A 379 13.62 11.89 7.35
CA SER A 379 14.38 11.67 6.13
C SER A 379 14.45 12.95 5.30
N SER A 380 15.46 13.06 4.43
CA SER A 380 15.62 14.21 3.54
C SER A 380 14.41 14.36 2.61
N THR A 381 14.12 15.60 2.19
CA THR A 381 13.00 15.90 1.28
C THR A 381 13.15 15.19 -0.07
N GLU A 382 14.39 15.10 -0.59
CA GLU A 382 14.72 14.36 -1.81
C GLU A 382 14.37 12.88 -1.71
N VAL A 383 14.74 12.22 -0.58
CA VAL A 383 14.42 10.81 -0.37
C VAL A 383 12.92 10.59 -0.22
N ARG A 384 12.21 11.50 0.44
CA ARG A 384 10.75 11.42 0.54
C ARG A 384 10.08 11.50 -0.83
N ALA A 385 10.42 12.50 -1.64
CA ALA A 385 9.91 12.62 -3.00
C ALA A 385 10.19 11.36 -3.84
N TYR A 386 11.39 10.78 -3.70
CA TYR A 386 11.71 9.52 -4.38
C TYR A 386 10.81 8.35 -3.98
N ILE A 387 10.54 8.20 -2.67
CA ILE A 387 9.78 7.08 -2.11
C ILE A 387 8.27 7.27 -2.28
N ASP A 388 7.81 8.52 -2.37
CA ASP A 388 6.43 8.87 -2.65
C ASP A 388 6.05 8.59 -4.12
N ASP A 389 7.02 8.59 -5.05
CA ASP A 389 6.84 8.39 -6.49
C ASP A 389 7.75 7.26 -7.07
N LEU A 390 7.46 6.01 -6.71
CA LEU A 390 8.24 4.84 -7.16
C LEU A 390 7.97 4.51 -8.62
N HIS A 391 9.02 4.28 -9.42
CA HIS A 391 8.89 3.71 -10.76
C HIS A 391 8.88 2.18 -10.69
N ILE A 392 7.84 1.58 -11.26
CA ILE A 392 7.54 0.15 -11.13
C ILE A 392 7.20 -0.42 -12.51
N ILE A 393 7.81 -1.57 -12.84
CA ILE A 393 7.36 -2.48 -13.89
C ILE A 393 6.52 -3.57 -13.22
N ASP A 394 5.26 -3.72 -13.61
CA ASP A 394 4.35 -4.74 -13.06
C ASP A 394 4.21 -5.99 -13.94
N ASN A 395 4.56 -5.87 -15.23
CA ASN A 395 4.54 -6.99 -16.14
C ASN A 395 5.68 -7.99 -15.85
N GLN A 396 5.30 -9.17 -15.35
CA GLN A 396 6.23 -10.26 -15.00
C GLN A 396 7.03 -10.77 -16.20
N GLN A 397 6.42 -10.82 -17.39
CA GLN A 397 7.09 -11.24 -18.61
C GLN A 397 8.19 -10.24 -18.96
N THR A 398 7.89 -8.95 -18.91
CA THR A 398 8.87 -7.87 -19.16
C THR A 398 10.04 -7.92 -18.17
N LEU A 399 9.77 -8.13 -16.88
CA LEU A 399 10.82 -8.31 -15.85
C LEU A 399 11.70 -9.53 -16.17
N PHE A 400 11.12 -10.64 -16.60
CA PHE A 400 11.87 -11.84 -16.95
C PHE A 400 12.71 -11.66 -18.22
N GLU A 401 12.18 -10.98 -19.24
CA GLU A 401 12.92 -10.63 -20.45
C GLU A 401 14.09 -9.71 -20.17
N LEU A 402 13.91 -8.67 -19.34
CA LEU A 402 15.00 -7.80 -18.89
C LEU A 402 16.10 -8.61 -18.21
N SER A 403 15.73 -9.56 -17.34
CA SER A 403 16.70 -10.45 -16.68
C SER A 403 17.51 -11.29 -17.69
N HIS A 404 16.87 -11.84 -18.72
CA HIS A 404 17.55 -12.61 -19.76
C HIS A 404 18.46 -11.74 -20.63
N ARG A 405 18.06 -10.49 -20.89
CA ARG A 405 18.91 -9.52 -21.62
C ARG A 405 20.14 -9.14 -20.80
N LEU A 406 20.03 -9.04 -19.47
CA LEU A 406 21.16 -8.74 -18.59
C LEU A 406 22.16 -9.89 -18.50
N GLU A 407 21.67 -11.11 -18.32
CA GLU A 407 22.48 -12.32 -18.17
C GLU A 407 21.84 -13.50 -18.93
N PRO A 408 22.14 -13.64 -20.24
CA PRO A 408 21.63 -14.76 -21.05
C PRO A 408 21.99 -16.10 -20.44
N ARG A 409 21.11 -17.11 -20.58
CA ARG A 409 21.48 -18.48 -20.23
C ARG A 409 22.50 -18.96 -21.27
N ALA A 410 23.62 -19.49 -20.78
CA ALA A 410 24.63 -20.13 -21.62
C ALA A 410 24.09 -21.41 -22.26
#